data_AF-A0A6A5HL73-F1
#
_entry.id   AF-A0A6A5HL73-F1
#
_cell.length_a   1.000
_cell.length_b   1.000
_cell.length_c   1.000
_cell.angle_alpha   90.00
_cell.angle_beta   90.00
_cell.angle_gamma   90.00
#
_symmetry.space_group_name_H-M   'P 1'
#
loop_
_entity.id
_entity.type
_entity.pdbx_description
1 polymer ?
#
loop_
_entity_poly.entity_id
_entity_poly.type
_entity_poly.pdbx_seq_one_letter_code
_entity_poly.pdbx_strand_id
1 'polypeptide(L)'
;MNWFIIISLFFIWNFQECHCCLKSKRSADYCECSDITDILYSSFDSDKNDILISEKVGCVRNITCRDSYLTYVTTTFSTSEIVRPDDSHKDSKAYVDSADLQTGVLTGSVDVFSLFGMTCENKKWYVTKYPFGVHYITEDSETKFITGGLDGKRSEIESVMCLPIEPPCRCSDITDILYSSFDSDRNDILISEKVGCARNITCRDSYLTYVTTSFSSSEIVRPDDSHKDSKAYVDSADLQTGVLTGSVDVFSLFGMTCENKKWYVTKYPFGVHYITEDSETKFITGGLDGKRSEIESVMW
;
A
#
# COMPACT_ATOMS: atom_id res chain seq x y z
N MET A 1 40.96 53.13 8.39
CA MET A 1 41.07 51.98 7.45
C MET A 1 41.31 50.74 8.31
N ASN A 2 40.23 50.04 8.71
CA ASN A 2 40.25 48.71 9.36
C ASN A 2 38.85 48.24 9.83
N TRP A 3 37.81 49.06 9.80
CA TRP A 3 36.45 48.62 10.16
C TRP A 3 35.83 47.72 9.06
N PHE A 4 36.00 48.06 7.78
CA PHE A 4 35.41 47.31 6.67
C PHE A 4 35.90 45.86 6.54
N ILE A 5 37.13 45.57 6.96
CA ILE A 5 37.70 44.21 6.91
C ILE A 5 37.06 43.32 8.00
N ILE A 6 36.80 43.90 9.19
CA ILE A 6 36.19 43.16 10.31
C ILE A 6 34.71 42.84 10.01
N ILE A 7 33.99 43.76 9.35
CA ILE A 7 32.60 43.50 8.93
C ILE A 7 32.56 42.42 7.83
N SER A 8 33.48 42.45 6.85
CA SER A 8 33.55 41.40 5.81
C SER A 8 33.83 40.01 6.38
N LEU A 9 34.71 39.89 7.39
CA LEU A 9 35.00 38.60 8.04
C LEU A 9 33.81 38.08 8.85
N PHE A 10 33.01 38.96 9.47
CA PHE A 10 31.77 38.56 10.14
C PHE A 10 30.71 38.03 9.18
N PHE A 11 30.58 38.61 7.97
CA PHE A 11 29.64 38.11 6.96
C PHE A 11 30.09 36.78 6.36
N ILE A 12 31.38 36.55 6.14
CA ILE A 12 31.87 35.27 5.59
C ILE A 12 31.73 34.13 6.60
N TRP A 13 31.93 34.39 7.91
CA TRP A 13 31.79 33.34 8.93
C TRP A 13 30.32 32.95 9.22
N ASN A 14 29.37 33.86 9.00
CA ASN A 14 27.94 33.57 9.19
C ASN A 14 27.27 32.88 7.99
N PHE A 15 27.94 32.77 6.84
CA PHE A 15 27.42 32.04 5.68
C PHE A 15 27.92 30.58 5.58
N GLN A 16 28.84 30.17 6.45
CA GLN A 16 29.45 28.83 6.36
C GLN A 16 28.74 27.74 7.21
N GLU A 17 27.72 28.09 7.99
CA GLU A 17 26.89 27.11 8.74
C GLU A 17 25.38 27.13 8.40
N CYS A 18 24.99 27.79 7.31
CA CYS A 18 23.64 27.65 6.76
C CYS A 18 23.62 26.69 5.56
N HIS A 19 24.06 25.44 5.77
CA HIS A 19 23.52 24.30 5.02
C HIS A 19 22.12 23.96 5.55
N CYS A 20 21.25 24.97 5.68
CA CYS A 20 19.82 24.71 5.67
C CYS A 20 19.49 24.27 4.25
N CYS A 21 19.05 23.02 4.12
CA CYS A 21 18.42 22.45 2.95
C CYS A 21 17.16 23.25 2.54
N LEU A 22 17.33 24.50 2.08
CA LEU A 22 16.41 25.07 1.12
C LEU A 22 16.56 24.19 -0.12
N LYS A 23 15.64 23.22 -0.25
CA LYS A 23 15.24 22.66 -1.54
C LYS A 23 15.01 23.87 -2.44
N SER A 24 16.05 24.27 -3.18
CA SER A 24 15.91 25.15 -4.32
C SER A 24 14.97 24.39 -5.25
N LYS A 25 13.67 24.70 -5.20
CA LYS A 25 12.72 24.32 -6.25
C LYS A 25 13.32 24.85 -7.53
N ARG A 26 14.00 23.98 -8.27
CA ARG A 26 14.51 24.33 -9.59
C ARG A 26 13.28 24.70 -10.40
N SER A 27 13.46 25.65 -11.31
CA SER A 27 12.48 26.05 -12.34
C SER A 27 11.94 24.88 -13.21
N ALA A 28 12.32 23.63 -12.94
CA ALA A 28 11.89 22.41 -13.59
C ALA A 28 10.69 21.70 -12.91
N ASP A 29 10.20 22.21 -11.77
CA ASP A 29 9.06 21.61 -11.04
C ASP A 29 7.68 22.09 -11.55
N TYR A 30 7.61 22.88 -12.62
CA TYR A 30 6.32 23.25 -13.23
C TYR A 30 5.94 22.21 -14.28
N CYS A 31 5.13 21.24 -13.87
CA CYS A 31 4.53 20.29 -14.79
C CYS A 31 3.49 20.99 -15.65
N GLU A 32 3.69 20.96 -16.97
CA GLU A 32 2.77 21.57 -17.92
C GLU A 32 1.42 20.82 -17.94
N CYS A 33 1.44 19.50 -17.80
CA CYS A 33 0.24 18.68 -17.71
C CYS A 33 -0.33 18.62 -16.30
N SER A 34 -1.64 18.35 -16.25
CA SER A 34 -2.33 17.99 -15.01
C SER A 34 -1.70 16.76 -14.37
N ASP A 35 -2.01 16.58 -13.09
CA ASP A 35 -1.60 15.40 -12.38
C ASP A 35 -2.14 14.14 -13.09
N ILE A 36 -1.26 13.20 -13.44
CA ILE A 36 -1.68 11.92 -14.02
C ILE A 36 -2.66 11.17 -13.12
N THR A 37 -2.64 11.41 -11.79
CA THR A 37 -3.60 10.83 -10.87
C THR A 37 -5.03 11.26 -11.18
N ASP A 38 -5.24 12.40 -11.83
CA ASP A 38 -6.59 12.89 -12.18
C ASP A 38 -7.27 12.01 -13.23
N ILE A 39 -6.48 11.32 -14.05
CA ILE A 39 -6.95 10.42 -15.11
C ILE A 39 -6.65 8.95 -14.83
N LEU A 40 -6.09 8.64 -13.66
CA LEU A 40 -5.78 7.29 -13.19
C LEU A 40 -6.91 6.74 -12.34
N TYR A 41 -7.39 5.57 -12.73
CA TYR A 41 -8.48 4.85 -12.07
C TYR A 41 -8.04 3.42 -11.74
N SER A 42 -8.50 2.93 -10.59
CA SER A 42 -8.39 1.52 -10.22
C SER A 42 -9.46 0.70 -10.92
N SER A 43 -9.12 -0.54 -11.26
CA SER A 43 -10.06 -1.43 -11.98
C SER A 43 -10.95 -2.22 -11.01
N PHE A 44 -12.27 -2.24 -11.24
CA PHE A 44 -13.30 -2.84 -10.35
C PHE A 44 -13.22 -2.34 -8.89
N ASP A 45 -13.78 -3.08 -7.92
CA ASP A 45 -13.83 -2.80 -6.47
C ASP A 45 -12.47 -2.60 -5.76
N SER A 46 -11.39 -2.33 -6.50
CA SER A 46 -10.08 -2.02 -5.94
C SER A 46 -9.96 -0.53 -5.60
N ASP A 47 -9.26 -0.23 -4.49
CA ASP A 47 -9.08 1.16 -4.07
C ASP A 47 -7.99 1.80 -4.94
N LYS A 48 -8.22 3.05 -5.36
CA LYS A 48 -7.21 3.86 -6.06
C LYS A 48 -5.95 4.05 -5.21
N ASN A 49 -6.09 4.03 -3.89
CA ASN A 49 -4.98 4.11 -2.95
C ASN A 49 -4.05 2.88 -3.00
N ASP A 50 -4.49 1.76 -3.59
CA ASP A 50 -3.67 0.56 -3.73
C ASP A 50 -2.69 0.61 -4.92
N ILE A 51 -2.80 1.64 -5.78
CA ILE A 51 -1.91 1.79 -6.93
C ILE A 51 -0.54 2.31 -6.47
N LEU A 52 0.52 1.55 -6.77
CA LEU A 52 1.89 1.92 -6.40
C LEU A 52 2.40 3.03 -7.32
N ILE A 53 2.45 4.25 -6.79
CA ILE A 53 2.97 5.43 -7.48
C ILE A 53 4.25 5.90 -6.77
N SER A 54 5.34 6.05 -7.51
CA SER A 54 6.56 6.69 -7.01
C SER A 54 6.98 7.86 -7.88
N GLU A 55 7.52 8.90 -7.24
CA GLU A 55 8.03 10.08 -7.94
C GLU A 55 9.37 9.75 -8.60
N LYS A 56 9.50 10.05 -9.90
CA LYS A 56 10.81 10.14 -10.58
C LYS A 56 11.20 11.61 -10.70
N VAL A 57 12.38 11.86 -11.25
CA VAL A 57 12.88 13.21 -11.51
C VAL A 57 11.92 13.93 -12.48
N GLY A 58 11.46 15.12 -12.10
CA GLY A 58 10.53 15.94 -12.89
C GLY A 58 9.07 15.51 -12.73
N CYS A 59 8.31 15.55 -13.83
CA CYS A 59 6.86 15.28 -13.85
C CYS A 59 6.49 13.83 -14.16
N VAL A 60 7.50 12.98 -14.33
CA VAL A 60 7.31 11.57 -14.62
C VAL A 60 7.07 10.85 -13.29
N ARG A 61 6.00 10.07 -13.24
CA ARG A 61 5.76 9.13 -12.14
C ARG A 61 6.00 7.72 -12.64
N ASN A 62 6.39 6.84 -11.74
CA ASN A 62 6.40 5.41 -11.98
C ASN A 62 5.10 4.86 -11.40
N ILE A 63 4.19 4.41 -12.27
CA ILE A 63 2.89 3.87 -11.88
C ILE A 63 2.95 2.39 -12.16
N THR A 64 3.02 1.59 -11.09
CA THR A 64 3.17 0.15 -11.22
C THR A 64 1.80 -0.53 -11.12
N CYS A 65 1.39 -1.18 -12.19
CA CYS A 65 0.13 -1.92 -12.31
C CYS A 65 0.42 -3.39 -12.54
N ARG A 66 -0.52 -4.27 -12.20
CA ARG A 66 -0.52 -5.65 -12.68
C ARG A 66 -0.92 -5.63 -14.15
N ASP A 67 -0.18 -6.31 -15.00
CA ASP A 67 -0.63 -6.48 -16.37
C ASP A 67 -1.84 -7.42 -16.43
N SER A 68 -2.80 -7.00 -17.22
CA SER A 68 -4.14 -7.61 -17.21
C SER A 68 -4.96 -7.03 -18.35
N TYR A 69 -6.01 -7.75 -18.72
CA TYR A 69 -7.13 -7.20 -19.51
C TYR A 69 -7.85 -6.02 -18.80
N LEU A 70 -7.52 -5.78 -17.53
CA LEU A 70 -8.02 -4.68 -16.71
C LEU A 70 -7.03 -3.53 -16.55
N THR A 71 -5.84 -3.65 -17.12
CA THR A 71 -4.86 -2.57 -17.14
C THR A 71 -4.69 -2.12 -18.59
N TYR A 72 -5.26 -0.95 -18.90
CA TYR A 72 -5.29 -0.41 -20.25
C TYR A 72 -5.42 1.11 -20.21
N VAL A 73 -5.06 1.75 -21.33
CA VAL A 73 -5.31 3.18 -21.56
C VAL A 73 -6.48 3.33 -22.52
N THR A 74 -7.40 4.25 -22.22
CA THR A 74 -8.47 4.61 -23.17
C THR A 74 -8.11 5.88 -23.93
N THR A 75 -8.39 5.85 -25.23
CA THR A 75 -8.27 7.00 -26.14
C THR A 75 -9.44 7.01 -27.13
N THR A 76 -9.65 8.13 -27.80
CA THR A 76 -10.60 8.23 -28.91
C THR A 76 -9.86 8.28 -30.24
N PHE A 77 -10.41 7.64 -31.27
CA PHE A 77 -9.82 7.73 -32.61
C PHE A 77 -9.78 9.17 -33.14
N SER A 78 -10.71 10.04 -32.72
CA SER A 78 -10.74 11.46 -33.11
C SER A 78 -9.59 12.29 -32.53
N THR A 79 -9.02 11.87 -31.41
CA THR A 79 -7.89 12.54 -30.74
C THR A 79 -6.60 11.74 -30.88
N SER A 80 -6.52 10.93 -31.93
CA SER A 80 -5.44 9.98 -32.17
C SER A 80 -4.98 10.04 -33.63
N GLU A 81 -3.71 9.73 -33.86
CA GLU A 81 -3.12 9.52 -35.20
C GLU A 81 -3.43 8.10 -35.75
N ILE A 82 -4.17 7.29 -34.99
CA ILE A 82 -4.69 5.99 -35.40
C ILE A 82 -5.98 6.20 -36.20
N VAL A 83 -6.02 5.66 -37.41
CA VAL A 83 -7.20 5.74 -38.28
C VAL A 83 -8.32 4.89 -37.68
N ARG A 84 -9.51 5.49 -37.53
CA ARG A 84 -10.70 4.79 -37.06
C ARG A 84 -11.11 3.71 -38.08
N PRO A 85 -11.30 2.45 -37.65
CA PRO A 85 -11.89 1.42 -38.49
C PRO A 85 -13.35 1.73 -38.85
N ASP A 86 -13.75 1.45 -40.08
CA ASP A 86 -15.12 1.72 -40.57
C ASP A 86 -16.20 0.93 -39.81
N ASP A 87 -15.85 -0.24 -39.30
CA ASP A 87 -16.73 -1.14 -38.54
C ASP A 87 -16.74 -0.86 -37.02
N SER A 88 -15.97 0.14 -36.56
CA SER A 88 -15.94 0.56 -35.16
C SER A 88 -17.27 1.17 -34.77
N HIS A 89 -17.85 0.71 -33.65
CA HIS A 89 -19.04 1.33 -33.07
C HIS A 89 -18.83 2.83 -32.83
N LYS A 90 -19.87 3.64 -32.98
CA LYS A 90 -19.80 5.10 -32.87
C LYS A 90 -19.21 5.59 -31.56
N ASP A 91 -19.60 4.94 -30.48
CA ASP A 91 -19.18 5.25 -29.11
C ASP A 91 -17.99 4.39 -28.65
N SER A 92 -17.40 3.61 -29.56
CA SER A 92 -16.25 2.78 -29.25
C SER A 92 -15.01 3.62 -28.98
N LYS A 93 -14.27 3.24 -27.94
CA LYS A 93 -12.94 3.76 -27.66
C LYS A 93 -11.89 2.86 -28.28
N ALA A 94 -10.69 3.42 -28.42
CA ALA A 94 -9.47 2.66 -28.64
C ALA A 94 -8.87 2.34 -27.27
N TYR A 95 -8.64 1.06 -27.02
CA TYR A 95 -8.08 0.55 -25.77
C TYR A 95 -6.67 0.05 -26.02
N VAL A 96 -5.69 0.64 -25.35
CA VAL A 96 -4.28 0.24 -25.43
C VAL A 96 -3.98 -0.69 -24.26
N ASP A 97 -3.83 -1.98 -24.55
CA ASP A 97 -3.77 -3.00 -23.51
C ASP A 97 -2.36 -3.21 -22.96
N SER A 98 -2.28 -3.50 -21.67
CA SER A 98 -1.02 -3.89 -21.02
C SER A 98 -0.64 -5.36 -21.22
N ALA A 99 -1.53 -6.15 -21.83
CA ALA A 99 -1.35 -7.57 -22.06
C ALA A 99 -1.88 -7.97 -23.44
N ASP A 100 -1.36 -9.07 -23.98
CA ASP A 100 -1.85 -9.64 -25.22
C ASP A 100 -3.18 -10.35 -25.00
N LEU A 101 -4.28 -9.72 -25.39
CA LEU A 101 -5.63 -10.28 -25.28
C LEU A 101 -5.89 -11.46 -26.23
N GLN A 102 -5.06 -11.65 -27.26
CA GLN A 102 -5.21 -12.75 -28.21
C GLN A 102 -4.54 -14.03 -27.70
N THR A 103 -3.38 -13.91 -27.04
CA THR A 103 -2.65 -15.06 -26.48
C THR A 103 -2.93 -15.30 -25.00
N GLY A 104 -3.41 -14.28 -24.28
CA GLY A 104 -3.71 -14.34 -22.84
C GLY A 104 -2.47 -14.43 -21.95
N VAL A 105 -1.27 -14.22 -22.50
CA VAL A 105 -0.02 -14.30 -21.75
C VAL A 105 0.16 -13.03 -20.91
N LEU A 106 0.34 -13.22 -19.60
CA LEU A 106 0.63 -12.16 -18.63
C LEU A 106 2.10 -12.22 -18.21
N THR A 107 2.75 -11.07 -18.21
CA THR A 107 4.15 -10.77 -17.85
C THR A 107 4.33 -10.30 -16.40
N GLY A 108 3.26 -10.03 -15.66
CA GLY A 108 3.26 -9.74 -14.22
C GLY A 108 2.99 -8.28 -13.86
N SER A 109 4.01 -7.54 -13.44
CA SER A 109 3.89 -6.12 -13.06
C SER A 109 4.54 -5.22 -14.10
N VAL A 110 3.87 -4.12 -14.44
CA VAL A 110 4.31 -3.17 -15.46
C VAL A 110 4.29 -1.73 -14.95
N ASP A 111 5.29 -0.94 -15.36
CA ASP A 111 5.25 0.52 -15.24
C ASP A 111 4.48 1.08 -16.44
N VAL A 112 3.24 1.54 -16.24
CA VAL A 112 2.37 1.96 -17.35
C VAL A 112 2.90 3.18 -18.09
N PHE A 113 3.69 4.05 -17.43
CA PHE A 113 4.35 5.17 -18.10
C PHE A 113 5.34 4.68 -19.16
N SER A 114 6.20 3.75 -18.76
CA SER A 114 7.25 3.20 -19.63
C SER A 114 6.69 2.28 -20.71
N LEU A 115 5.69 1.47 -20.35
CA LEU A 115 5.03 0.50 -21.21
C LEU A 115 4.34 1.17 -22.39
N PHE A 116 3.50 2.18 -22.12
CA PHE A 116 2.73 2.88 -23.15
C PHE A 116 3.46 4.10 -23.74
N GLY A 117 4.67 4.39 -23.26
CA GLY A 117 5.44 5.55 -23.70
C GLY A 117 4.67 6.84 -23.46
N MET A 118 4.17 7.03 -22.22
CA MET A 118 3.38 8.19 -21.87
C MET A 118 4.22 9.47 -21.92
N THR A 119 3.72 10.48 -22.61
CA THR A 119 4.38 11.78 -22.78
C THR A 119 3.39 12.90 -22.48
N CYS A 120 3.92 14.04 -22.02
CA CYS A 120 3.16 15.25 -21.74
C CYS A 120 3.54 16.32 -22.76
N GLU A 121 2.57 16.79 -23.54
CA GLU A 121 2.74 17.87 -24.52
C GLU A 121 1.51 18.79 -24.47
N ASN A 122 1.69 20.11 -24.49
CA ASN A 122 0.58 21.09 -24.53
C ASN A 122 -0.51 20.84 -23.46
N LYS A 123 -0.09 20.50 -22.24
CA LYS A 123 -0.96 20.19 -21.08
C LYS A 123 -1.82 18.93 -21.24
N LYS A 124 -1.53 18.07 -22.22
CA LYS A 124 -2.25 16.82 -22.47
C LYS A 124 -1.30 15.63 -22.41
N TRP A 125 -1.84 14.51 -21.95
CA TRP A 125 -1.12 13.25 -21.90
C TRP A 125 -1.35 12.45 -23.19
N TYR A 126 -0.30 11.82 -23.70
CA TYR A 126 -0.32 11.01 -24.92
C TYR A 126 0.37 9.67 -24.68
N VAL A 127 -0.16 8.60 -25.29
CA VAL A 127 0.58 7.32 -25.47
C VAL A 127 1.25 7.29 -26.84
N THR A 128 2.40 6.61 -26.91
CA THR A 128 3.21 6.49 -28.14
C THR A 128 3.68 5.08 -28.44
N LYS A 129 3.48 4.14 -27.51
CA LYS A 129 3.82 2.72 -27.65
C LYS A 129 2.57 1.88 -27.48
N TYR A 130 2.45 0.86 -28.32
CA TYR A 130 1.30 -0.03 -28.36
C TYR A 130 1.79 -1.49 -28.34
N PRO A 131 2.38 -1.94 -27.22
CA PRO A 131 3.10 -3.22 -27.15
C PRO A 131 2.25 -4.42 -27.60
N PHE A 132 0.93 -4.35 -27.39
CA PHE A 132 -0.03 -5.38 -27.77
C PHE A 132 -1.10 -4.88 -28.75
N GLY A 133 -0.86 -3.72 -29.36
CA GLY A 133 -1.80 -3.07 -30.27
C GLY A 133 -2.90 -2.32 -29.55
N VAL A 134 -4.03 -2.16 -30.25
CA VAL A 134 -5.24 -1.50 -29.77
C VAL A 134 -6.44 -2.37 -30.04
N HIS A 135 -7.30 -2.58 -29.05
CA HIS A 135 -8.61 -3.17 -29.28
C HIS A 135 -9.71 -2.12 -29.34
N TYR A 136 -10.80 -2.47 -30.02
CA TYR A 136 -12.02 -1.66 -30.12
C TYR A 136 -13.24 -2.59 -30.28
N ILE A 137 -14.40 -2.03 -29.98
CA ILE A 137 -15.71 -2.71 -30.10
C ILE A 137 -16.37 -2.32 -31.43
N THR A 138 -16.84 -3.30 -32.20
CA THR A 138 -17.57 -3.11 -33.46
C THR A 138 -19.05 -2.81 -33.24
N GLU A 139 -19.77 -2.41 -34.29
CA GLU A 139 -21.23 -2.21 -34.22
C GLU A 139 -21.98 -3.47 -33.75
N ASP A 140 -21.47 -4.66 -34.08
CA ASP A 140 -22.02 -5.95 -33.65
C ASP A 140 -21.57 -6.40 -32.25
N SER A 141 -20.95 -5.49 -31.47
CA SER A 141 -20.40 -5.77 -30.14
C SER A 141 -19.27 -6.79 -30.11
N GLU A 142 -18.59 -7.00 -31.24
CA GLU A 142 -17.39 -7.84 -31.31
C GLU A 142 -16.15 -7.05 -30.91
N THR A 143 -15.19 -7.71 -30.26
CA THR A 143 -13.86 -7.11 -29.99
C THR A 143 -12.93 -7.40 -31.16
N LYS A 144 -12.36 -6.34 -31.75
CA LYS A 144 -11.36 -6.43 -32.82
C LYS A 144 -10.09 -5.70 -32.44
N PHE A 145 -8.99 -6.06 -33.11
CA PHE A 145 -7.64 -5.62 -32.80
C PHE A 145 -6.99 -4.95 -34.00
N ILE A 146 -6.32 -3.83 -33.76
CA ILE A 146 -5.39 -3.18 -34.68
C ILE A 146 -3.99 -3.52 -34.19
N THR A 147 -3.24 -4.28 -34.99
CA THR A 147 -1.88 -4.72 -34.66
C THR A 147 -0.89 -4.21 -35.70
N GLY A 148 0.28 -3.76 -35.23
CA GLY A 148 1.37 -3.28 -36.09
C GLY A 148 1.19 -1.86 -36.65
N GLY A 149 2.33 -1.19 -36.92
CA GLY A 149 2.34 0.16 -37.51
C GLY A 149 1.80 1.27 -36.62
N LEU A 150 1.67 1.01 -35.31
CA LEU A 150 1.15 1.96 -34.33
C LEU A 150 2.26 2.67 -33.56
N ASP A 151 3.40 2.03 -33.31
CA ASP A 151 4.47 2.63 -32.53
C ASP A 151 4.96 3.95 -33.15
N GLY A 152 5.06 4.97 -32.31
CA GLY A 152 5.38 6.34 -32.69
C GLY A 152 4.17 7.19 -33.08
N LYS A 153 3.00 6.60 -33.32
CA LYS A 153 1.74 7.35 -33.42
C LYS A 153 1.36 7.89 -32.05
N ARG A 154 0.72 9.06 -32.02
CA ARG A 154 0.22 9.68 -30.80
C ARG A 154 -1.27 9.46 -30.63
N SER A 155 -1.68 9.13 -29.41
CA SER A 155 -3.09 9.13 -29.00
C SER A 155 -3.26 9.86 -27.69
N GLU A 156 -4.13 10.86 -27.65
CA GLU A 156 -4.46 11.60 -26.42
C GLU A 156 -5.13 10.65 -25.41
N ILE A 157 -4.62 10.64 -24.18
CA ILE A 157 -5.12 9.80 -23.09
C ILE A 157 -6.40 10.42 -22.54
N GLU A 158 -7.48 9.63 -22.51
CA GLU A 158 -8.70 10.00 -21.80
C GLU A 158 -8.68 9.46 -20.37
N SER A 159 -8.29 8.19 -20.19
CA SER A 159 -8.09 7.60 -18.87
C SER A 159 -7.09 6.45 -18.88
N VAL A 160 -6.51 6.19 -17.71
CA VAL A 160 -5.64 5.05 -17.44
C VAL A 160 -6.35 4.15 -16.43
N MET A 161 -6.70 2.94 -16.86
CA MET A 161 -7.17 1.89 -15.98
C MET A 161 -5.97 1.07 -15.52
N CYS A 162 -5.82 0.96 -14.21
CA CYS A 162 -4.74 0.25 -13.57
C CYS A 162 -5.33 -0.78 -12.62
N LEU A 163 -5.10 -2.06 -12.91
CA LEU A 163 -5.30 -3.10 -11.91
C LEU A 163 -4.13 -2.98 -10.91
N PRO A 164 -4.38 -2.67 -9.63
CA PRO A 164 -3.32 -2.62 -8.64
C PRO A 164 -2.59 -3.97 -8.62
N ILE A 165 -1.27 -3.94 -8.48
CA ILE A 165 -0.56 -5.14 -8.03
C ILE A 165 -1.14 -5.43 -6.66
N GLU A 166 -1.63 -6.66 -6.44
CA GLU A 166 -2.09 -7.02 -5.09
C GLU A 166 -1.04 -6.56 -4.10
N PRO A 167 -1.37 -5.58 -3.23
CA PRO A 167 -0.40 -5.16 -2.26
C PRO A 167 -0.11 -6.41 -1.41
N PRO A 168 1.15 -6.65 -1.03
CA PRO A 168 1.44 -7.70 -0.05
C PRO A 168 0.68 -7.45 1.27
N CYS A 169 0.11 -6.25 1.46
CA CYS A 169 -0.57 -5.80 2.66
C CYS A 169 -2.03 -5.53 2.35
N ARG A 170 -2.89 -6.49 2.67
CA ARG A 170 -4.34 -6.32 2.64
C ARG A 170 -4.90 -5.75 3.96
N CYS A 171 -4.12 -5.72 5.05
CA CYS A 171 -4.60 -5.33 6.37
C CYS A 171 -4.51 -3.83 6.61
N SER A 172 -5.42 -3.30 7.45
CA SER A 172 -5.36 -1.94 7.96
C SER A 172 -4.03 -1.67 8.67
N ASP A 173 -3.68 -0.38 8.81
CA ASP A 173 -2.50 -0.01 9.57
C ASP A 173 -2.62 -0.60 10.98
N ILE A 174 -1.56 -1.26 11.44
CA ILE A 174 -1.52 -1.85 12.77
C ILE A 174 -1.73 -0.77 13.85
N THR A 175 -1.40 0.50 13.57
CA THR A 175 -1.68 1.62 14.47
C THR A 175 -3.16 1.84 14.75
N ASP A 176 -4.05 1.33 13.91
CA ASP A 176 -5.50 1.49 14.07
C ASP A 176 -6.08 0.56 15.14
N ILE A 177 -5.43 -0.60 15.35
CA ILE A 177 -5.83 -1.60 16.36
C ILE A 177 -4.99 -1.50 17.63
N LEU A 178 -4.13 -0.49 17.69
CA LEU A 178 -3.16 -0.25 18.71
C LEU A 178 -3.74 0.75 19.74
N TYR A 179 -3.91 0.34 21.00
CA TYR A 179 -4.42 1.19 22.10
C TYR A 179 -3.46 1.30 23.29
N SER A 180 -3.29 2.52 23.80
CA SER A 180 -2.53 2.80 25.03
C SER A 180 -3.34 2.43 26.27
N SER A 181 -2.70 1.70 27.17
CA SER A 181 -3.13 1.53 28.55
C SER A 181 -3.02 2.86 29.31
N PHE A 182 -3.67 2.94 30.48
CA PHE A 182 -3.92 4.18 31.23
C PHE A 182 -2.67 4.98 31.66
N ASP A 183 -1.45 4.49 31.41
CA ASP A 183 -0.19 5.08 31.88
C ASP A 183 0.91 5.14 30.80
N SER A 184 0.61 4.83 29.53
CA SER A 184 1.60 4.77 28.44
C SER A 184 1.50 5.95 27.48
N ASP A 185 2.60 6.67 27.28
CA ASP A 185 2.67 7.78 26.32
C ASP A 185 2.94 7.19 24.91
N ARG A 186 2.25 7.68 23.87
CA ARG A 186 2.45 7.20 22.48
C ARG A 186 3.90 7.31 21.98
N ASN A 187 4.70 8.15 22.64
CA ASN A 187 6.12 8.36 22.34
C ASN A 187 7.02 7.20 22.81
N ASP A 188 6.51 6.27 23.62
CA ASP A 188 7.26 5.09 24.11
C ASP A 188 7.23 3.92 23.10
N ILE A 189 6.51 4.07 21.98
CA ILE A 189 6.41 3.07 20.93
C ILE A 189 7.43 3.39 19.83
N LEU A 190 8.42 2.51 19.68
CA LEU A 190 9.33 2.58 18.55
C LEU A 190 8.74 1.78 17.39
N ILE A 191 8.17 2.50 16.42
CA ILE A 191 7.70 1.93 15.15
C ILE A 191 8.80 2.15 14.11
N SER A 192 9.32 1.07 13.53
CA SER A 192 10.19 1.14 12.36
C SER A 192 9.67 0.27 11.22
N GLU A 193 9.89 0.73 10.00
CA GLU A 193 9.50 0.02 8.78
C GLU A 193 10.48 -1.12 8.51
N LYS A 194 9.96 -2.34 8.27
CA LYS A 194 10.73 -3.43 7.65
C LYS A 194 10.29 -3.59 6.19
N VAL A 195 11.03 -4.41 5.44
CA VAL A 195 10.67 -4.77 4.06
C VAL A 195 9.30 -5.47 4.05
N GLY A 196 8.34 -4.97 3.26
CA GLY A 196 6.97 -5.48 3.19
C GLY A 196 6.02 -4.83 4.20
N CYS A 197 5.05 -5.59 4.73
CA CYS A 197 4.02 -5.11 5.68
C CYS A 197 4.44 -5.21 7.15
N ALA A 198 5.60 -5.78 7.42
CA ALA A 198 6.09 -5.93 8.76
C ALA A 198 6.53 -4.55 9.27
N ARG A 199 5.94 -4.10 10.37
CA ARG A 199 6.53 -3.04 11.19
C ARG A 199 7.21 -3.70 12.37
N ASN A 200 8.33 -3.16 12.80
CA ASN A 200 8.86 -3.51 14.10
C ASN A 200 8.20 -2.55 15.08
N ILE A 201 7.30 -3.06 15.94
CA ILE A 201 6.75 -2.29 17.05
C ILE A 201 7.46 -2.79 18.28
N THR A 202 8.42 -2.01 18.76
CA THR A 202 9.14 -2.31 19.98
C THR A 202 8.51 -1.51 21.11
N CYS A 203 7.98 -2.23 22.10
CA CYS A 203 7.39 -1.65 23.30
C CYS A 203 8.19 -2.09 24.53
N ARG A 204 8.04 -1.34 25.62
CA ARG A 204 8.47 -1.82 26.94
C ARG A 204 7.43 -2.83 27.42
N ASP A 205 7.90 -4.04 27.73
CA ASP A 205 7.08 -5.12 28.24
C ASP A 205 6.47 -4.74 29.59
N SER A 206 5.16 -4.96 29.70
CA SER A 206 4.32 -4.59 30.84
C SER A 206 3.24 -5.65 31.00
N TYR A 207 2.73 -5.83 32.23
CA TYR A 207 1.55 -6.67 32.48
C TYR A 207 0.28 -6.16 31.76
N LEU A 208 0.34 -4.95 31.20
CA LEU A 208 -0.73 -4.35 30.42
C LEU A 208 -0.55 -4.51 28.91
N THR A 209 0.55 -5.15 28.49
CA THR A 209 0.79 -5.47 27.08
C THR A 209 0.20 -6.83 26.74
N TYR A 210 -0.89 -6.82 25.97
CA TYR A 210 -1.57 -8.05 25.56
C TYR A 210 -2.34 -7.84 24.25
N VAL A 211 -2.63 -8.95 23.57
CA VAL A 211 -3.51 -8.96 22.40
C VAL A 211 -4.88 -9.45 22.81
N THR A 212 -5.94 -8.73 22.41
CA THR A 212 -7.31 -9.20 22.58
C THR A 212 -7.80 -9.94 21.34
N THR A 213 -8.45 -11.09 21.57
CA THR A 213 -9.08 -11.89 20.54
C THR A 213 -10.37 -12.51 21.06
N SER A 214 -11.26 -12.96 20.16
CA SER A 214 -12.45 -13.71 20.54
C SER A 214 -12.22 -15.21 20.32
N PHE A 215 -12.78 -16.05 21.19
CA PHE A 215 -12.79 -17.49 20.95
C PHE A 215 -13.57 -17.87 19.67
N SER A 216 -14.58 -17.08 19.27
CA SER A 216 -15.34 -17.29 18.04
C SER A 216 -14.54 -17.02 16.75
N SER A 217 -13.50 -16.19 16.83
CA SER A 217 -12.60 -15.84 15.72
C SER A 217 -11.22 -16.47 15.89
N SER A 218 -11.14 -17.55 16.66
CA SER A 218 -9.92 -18.26 17.01
C SER A 218 -10.07 -19.77 16.85
N GLU A 219 -8.96 -20.45 16.59
CA GLU A 219 -8.83 -21.91 16.64
C GLU A 219 -8.67 -22.45 18.08
N ILE A 220 -8.61 -21.56 19.07
CA ILE A 220 -8.61 -21.91 20.49
C ILE A 220 -10.05 -22.28 20.88
N VAL A 221 -10.22 -23.48 21.43
CA VAL A 221 -11.52 -23.94 21.91
C VAL A 221 -11.89 -23.12 23.14
N ARG A 222 -13.08 -22.51 23.10
CA ARG A 222 -13.65 -21.79 24.23
C ARG A 222 -13.85 -22.73 25.43
N PRO A 223 -13.31 -22.41 26.61
CA PRO A 223 -13.61 -23.14 27.84
C PRO A 223 -15.09 -23.02 28.23
N ASP A 224 -15.69 -24.10 28.72
CA ASP A 224 -17.11 -24.14 29.09
C ASP A 224 -17.46 -23.18 30.24
N ASP A 225 -16.48 -22.90 31.11
CA ASP A 225 -16.62 -21.99 32.25
C ASP A 225 -16.30 -20.52 31.93
N SER A 226 -15.95 -20.23 30.66
CA SER A 226 -15.67 -18.87 30.20
C SER A 226 -16.94 -18.03 30.19
N HIS A 227 -16.88 -16.83 30.78
CA HIS A 227 -17.99 -15.87 30.75
C HIS A 227 -18.43 -15.60 29.29
N LYS A 228 -19.74 -15.40 29.05
CA LYS A 228 -20.31 -15.25 27.70
C LYS A 228 -19.58 -14.20 26.86
N ASP A 229 -19.28 -13.07 27.50
CA ASP A 229 -18.60 -11.90 26.92
C ASP A 229 -17.08 -11.90 27.13
N SER A 230 -16.53 -12.99 27.67
CA SER A 230 -15.08 -13.10 27.89
C SER A 230 -14.33 -13.13 26.57
N LYS A 231 -13.30 -12.31 26.47
CA LYS A 231 -12.28 -12.39 25.42
C LYS A 231 -11.17 -13.34 25.84
N ALA A 232 -10.40 -13.78 24.85
CA ALA A 232 -9.11 -14.40 25.04
C ALA A 232 -8.04 -13.29 25.00
N TYR A 233 -7.18 -13.26 26.01
CA TYR A 233 -6.12 -12.29 26.16
C TYR A 233 -4.78 -13.01 26.02
N VAL A 234 -3.99 -12.67 24.99
CA VAL A 234 -2.67 -13.25 24.74
C VAL A 234 -1.63 -12.37 25.40
N ASP A 235 -0.98 -12.90 26.43
CA ASP A 235 -0.15 -12.11 27.33
C ASP A 235 1.30 -11.98 26.81
N SER A 236 1.90 -10.80 27.00
CA SER A 236 3.33 -10.58 26.73
C SER A 236 4.24 -10.98 27.89
N ALA A 237 3.66 -11.28 29.06
CA ALA A 237 4.36 -11.64 30.28
C ALA A 237 3.67 -12.79 31.02
N ASP A 238 4.43 -13.51 31.84
CA ASP A 238 3.88 -14.56 32.69
C ASP A 238 3.15 -13.93 33.89
N LEU A 239 1.82 -13.88 33.81
CA LEU A 239 0.96 -13.36 34.88
C LEU A 239 0.94 -14.25 36.14
N GLN A 240 1.41 -15.50 36.06
CA GLN A 240 1.49 -16.39 37.22
C GLN A 240 2.80 -16.20 38.00
N THR A 241 3.90 -15.91 37.32
CA THR A 241 5.23 -15.78 37.95
C THR A 241 5.73 -14.34 38.08
N GLY A 242 5.14 -13.38 37.36
CA GLY A 242 5.52 -11.97 37.41
C GLY A 242 6.84 -11.67 36.67
N VAL A 243 7.25 -12.53 35.73
CA VAL A 243 8.50 -12.33 34.98
C VAL A 243 8.21 -11.45 33.75
N LEU A 244 8.85 -10.28 33.70
CA LEU A 244 8.87 -9.39 32.54
C LEU A 244 10.11 -9.68 31.68
N THR A 245 9.93 -9.71 30.36
CA THR A 245 10.99 -10.00 29.37
C THR A 245 11.78 -8.77 28.92
N GLY A 246 11.32 -7.56 29.28
CA GLY A 246 12.06 -6.31 29.06
C GLY A 246 11.47 -5.45 27.96
N SER A 247 12.08 -5.41 26.77
CA SER A 247 11.50 -4.72 25.60
C SER A 247 11.27 -5.74 24.51
N VAL A 248 10.07 -5.73 23.92
CA VAL A 248 9.60 -6.78 23.01
C VAL A 248 9.17 -6.21 21.67
N ASP A 249 9.58 -6.88 20.59
CA ASP A 249 8.96 -6.73 19.26
C ASP A 249 7.67 -7.54 19.27
N VAL A 250 6.52 -6.86 19.37
CA VAL A 250 5.22 -7.52 19.51
C VAL A 250 4.86 -8.39 18.29
N PHE A 251 5.36 -8.04 17.10
CA PHE A 251 5.15 -8.87 15.90
C PHE A 251 5.86 -10.21 16.05
N SER A 252 7.11 -10.18 16.49
CA SER A 252 7.93 -11.38 16.66
C SER A 252 7.44 -12.24 17.83
N LEU A 253 7.03 -11.58 18.93
CA LEU A 253 6.55 -12.18 20.16
C LEU A 253 5.27 -12.99 19.93
N PHE A 254 4.25 -12.36 19.34
CA PHE A 254 2.95 -12.98 19.10
C PHE A 254 2.85 -13.69 17.74
N GLY A 255 3.90 -13.61 16.92
CA GLY A 255 3.88 -14.18 15.57
C GLY A 255 2.77 -13.58 14.73
N MET A 256 2.68 -12.25 14.69
CA MET A 256 1.58 -11.56 14.02
C MET A 256 1.69 -11.71 12.51
N THR A 257 0.62 -12.17 11.87
CA THR A 257 0.52 -12.32 10.41
C THR A 257 -0.71 -11.57 9.87
N CYS A 258 -0.61 -11.09 8.64
CA CYS A 258 -1.72 -10.45 7.93
C CYS A 258 -2.22 -11.37 6.82
N GLU A 259 -3.49 -11.75 6.87
CA GLU A 259 -4.15 -12.54 5.83
C GLU A 259 -5.59 -12.05 5.63
N ASN A 260 -6.07 -12.00 4.38
CA ASN A 260 -7.46 -11.62 4.08
C ASN A 260 -7.96 -10.30 4.72
N LYS A 261 -7.10 -9.28 4.77
CA LYS A 261 -7.37 -7.97 5.40
C LYS A 261 -7.52 -8.00 6.92
N LYS A 262 -7.13 -9.08 7.60
CA LYS A 262 -7.22 -9.26 9.04
C LYS A 262 -5.87 -9.65 9.64
N TRP A 263 -5.62 -9.15 10.84
CA TRP A 263 -4.43 -9.49 11.62
C TRP A 263 -4.70 -10.75 12.46
N TYR A 264 -3.71 -11.63 12.55
CA TYR A 264 -3.76 -12.86 13.33
C TYR A 264 -2.54 -12.97 14.24
N VAL A 265 -2.69 -13.56 15.42
CA VAL A 265 -1.58 -14.09 16.23
C VAL A 265 -1.44 -15.59 16.04
N THR A 266 -0.20 -16.07 16.13
CA THR A 266 0.14 -17.50 15.95
C THR A 266 1.07 -18.06 17.03
N LYS A 267 1.59 -17.19 17.90
CA LYS A 267 2.43 -17.56 19.05
C LYS A 267 1.80 -17.04 20.34
N TYR A 268 1.85 -17.88 21.36
CA TYR A 268 1.26 -17.63 22.67
C TYR A 268 2.31 -17.88 23.77
N PRO A 269 3.36 -17.05 23.84
CA PRO A 269 4.55 -17.33 24.65
C PRO A 269 4.24 -17.56 26.13
N PHE A 270 3.20 -16.93 26.65
CA PHE A 270 2.74 -17.04 28.04
C PHE A 270 1.32 -17.61 28.15
N GLY A 271 0.80 -18.15 27.04
CA GLY A 271 -0.56 -18.67 26.96
C GLY A 271 -1.61 -17.59 26.71
N VAL A 272 -2.85 -17.95 27.05
CA VAL A 272 -4.03 -17.10 26.95
C VAL A 272 -4.74 -17.08 28.29
N HIS A 273 -5.08 -15.92 28.81
CA HIS A 273 -6.00 -15.81 29.94
C HIS A 273 -7.42 -15.45 29.49
N TYR A 274 -8.40 -15.81 30.33
CA TYR A 274 -9.81 -15.49 30.16
C TYR A 274 -10.48 -15.35 31.52
N ILE A 275 -11.63 -14.67 31.54
CA ILE A 275 -12.45 -14.45 32.72
C ILE A 275 -13.60 -15.48 32.74
N THR A 276 -13.79 -16.16 33.87
CA THR A 276 -14.88 -17.14 34.08
C THR A 276 -16.21 -16.46 34.41
N GLU A 277 -17.31 -17.23 34.41
CA GLU A 277 -18.62 -16.73 34.85
C GLU A 277 -18.60 -16.17 36.28
N ASP A 278 -17.74 -16.71 37.14
CA ASP A 278 -17.56 -16.26 38.53
C ASP A 278 -16.56 -15.10 38.67
N SER A 279 -16.17 -14.46 37.55
CA SER A 279 -15.17 -13.38 37.50
C SER A 279 -13.76 -13.77 37.95
N GLU A 280 -13.42 -15.06 37.90
CA GLU A 280 -12.06 -15.54 38.14
C GLU A 280 -11.22 -15.46 36.86
N THR A 281 -9.92 -15.20 36.99
CA THR A 281 -9.00 -15.27 35.85
C THR A 281 -8.41 -16.68 35.77
N LYS A 282 -8.52 -17.32 34.59
CA LYS A 282 -7.94 -18.63 34.30
C LYS A 282 -7.05 -18.57 33.07
N PHE A 283 -6.13 -19.54 32.96
CA PHE A 283 -5.08 -19.57 31.95
C PHE A 283 -5.12 -20.86 31.14
N ILE A 284 -4.86 -20.72 29.83
CA ILE A 284 -4.64 -21.81 28.89
C ILE A 284 -3.17 -21.69 28.45
N THR A 285 -2.34 -22.67 28.80
CA THR A 285 -0.89 -22.61 28.54
C THR A 285 -0.39 -23.71 27.59
N GLY A 286 -1.21 -24.71 27.28
CA GLY A 286 -0.84 -25.87 26.46
C GLY A 286 -1.68 -26.02 25.21
N GLY A 287 -1.08 -26.57 24.14
CA GLY A 287 -1.78 -26.90 22.90
C GLY A 287 -2.18 -25.68 22.04
N LEU A 288 -1.45 -24.57 22.20
CA LEU A 288 -1.70 -23.31 21.50
C LEU A 288 -0.79 -23.10 20.28
N ASP A 289 0.36 -23.77 20.22
CA ASP A 289 1.33 -23.57 19.15
C ASP A 289 0.74 -23.89 17.78
N GLY A 290 0.88 -22.93 16.85
CA GLY A 290 0.38 -23.04 15.48
C GLY A 290 -1.13 -22.76 15.34
N LYS A 291 -1.86 -22.57 16.44
CA LYS A 291 -3.24 -22.09 16.38
C LYS A 291 -3.27 -20.62 15.96
N ARG A 292 -4.35 -20.24 15.30
CA ARG A 292 -4.57 -18.87 14.84
C ARG A 292 -5.70 -18.20 15.61
N SER A 293 -5.49 -16.94 15.98
CA SER A 293 -6.55 -16.08 16.54
C SER A 293 -6.58 -14.74 15.83
N GLU A 294 -7.75 -14.31 15.36
CA GLU A 294 -7.93 -12.97 14.77
C GLU A 294 -7.76 -11.89 15.85
N ILE A 295 -6.96 -10.87 15.56
CA ILE A 295 -6.67 -9.76 16.48
C ILE A 295 -7.80 -8.74 16.43
N GLU A 296 -8.36 -8.42 17.59
CA GLU A 296 -9.28 -7.30 17.73
C GLU A 296 -8.55 -6.03 18.13
N SER A 297 -7.64 -6.13 19.09
CA SER A 297 -6.79 -5.01 19.51
C SER A 297 -5.49 -5.48 20.13
N VAL A 298 -4.50 -4.60 20.12
CA VAL A 298 -3.25 -4.74 20.85
C VAL A 298 -3.21 -3.62 21.89
N MET A 299 -3.18 -4.01 23.16
CA MET A 299 -3.04 -3.11 24.30
C MET A 299 -1.57 -2.98 24.69
N TRP A 300 -1.13 -1.78 25.08
CA TRP A 300 0.19 -1.56 25.68
C TRP A 300 0.16 -0.67 26.92
#